data_AF-A0A522SYV5-F1
#
_entry.id   AF-A0A522SYV5-F1
#
_cell.length_a   1.000
_cell.length_b   1.000
_cell.length_c   1.000
_cell.angle_alpha   90.00
_cell.angle_beta   90.00
_cell.angle_gamma   90.00
#
_symmetry.space_group_name_H-M   'P 1'
#
loop_
_entity.id
_entity.type
_entity.pdbx_description
1 polymer ?
#
loop_
_entity_poly.entity_id
_entity_poly.type
_entity_poly.pdbx_seq_one_letter_code
_entity_poly.pdbx_strand_id
1 'polypeptide(L)'
;MEVLANGRKRVLKSINQVILAAADVDSAIMPNLAKHAVKNCKRTISYVSDKDKALKISGWLHNFPRVGITPPKFVFNGMDTVIVNKLGLGNFSHGYPASSRIIMSDIFNLLKANKPPSERYAIESVSLDGVQYWRMKD
;
A
#
# COMPACT_ATOMS: atom_id res chain seq x y z
N MET A 1 -10.82 7.05 -3.28
CA MET A 1 -10.25 7.25 -4.63
C MET A 1 -10.77 8.47 -5.36
N GLU A 2 -12.01 8.90 -5.14
CA GLU A 2 -12.62 10.03 -5.87
C GLU A 2 -11.80 11.34 -5.84
N VAL A 3 -11.19 11.69 -4.69
CA VAL A 3 -10.35 12.89 -4.57
C VAL A 3 -9.08 12.79 -5.44
N LEU A 4 -8.49 11.58 -5.53
CA LEU A 4 -7.34 11.30 -6.40
C LEU A 4 -7.74 11.27 -7.88
N ALA A 5 -8.90 10.67 -8.18
CA ALA A 5 -9.42 10.54 -9.55
C ALA A 5 -9.79 11.89 -10.17
N ASN A 6 -10.37 12.79 -9.37
CA ASN A 6 -10.75 14.13 -9.82
C ASN A 6 -9.61 15.16 -9.70
N GLY A 7 -8.41 14.75 -9.26
CA GLY A 7 -7.24 15.62 -9.19
C GLY A 7 -7.46 16.92 -8.41
N ARG A 8 -8.31 16.91 -7.36
CA ARG A 8 -8.71 18.11 -6.60
C ARG A 8 -7.52 18.65 -5.78
N LYS A 9 -6.57 19.31 -6.44
CA LYS A 9 -5.26 19.73 -5.89
C LYS A 9 -5.35 20.42 -4.53
N ARG A 10 -6.33 21.31 -4.33
CA ARG A 10 -6.52 22.02 -3.05
C ARG A 10 -6.78 21.06 -1.88
N VAL A 11 -7.63 20.05 -2.09
CA VAL A 11 -7.93 19.02 -1.09
C VAL A 11 -6.76 18.08 -0.92
N LEU A 12 -6.07 17.71 -2.00
CA LEU A 12 -4.91 16.83 -1.90
C LEU A 12 -3.77 17.47 -1.10
N LYS A 13 -3.57 18.79 -1.23
CA LYS A 13 -2.58 19.52 -0.43
C LYS A 13 -2.92 19.60 1.07
N SER A 14 -4.19 19.43 1.46
CA SER A 14 -4.57 19.31 2.86
C SER A 14 -4.45 17.88 3.39
N ILE A 15 -4.20 16.89 2.53
CA ILE A 15 -3.96 15.51 2.93
C ILE A 15 -2.45 15.31 3.13
N ASN A 16 -2.06 15.01 4.37
CA ASN A 16 -0.66 14.80 4.71
C ASN A 16 -0.18 13.43 4.22
N GLN A 17 -0.93 12.37 4.52
CA GLN A 17 -0.54 10.99 4.22
C GLN A 17 -1.70 10.24 3.56
N VAL A 18 -1.39 9.42 2.56
CA VAL A 18 -2.33 8.51 1.91
C VAL A 18 -1.90 7.08 2.21
N ILE A 19 -2.79 6.30 2.83
CA ILE A 19 -2.56 4.91 3.18
C ILE A 19 -3.50 4.03 2.35
N LEU A 20 -2.92 3.22 1.47
CA LEU A 20 -3.61 2.23 0.67
C LEU A 20 -3.48 0.88 1.39
N ALA A 21 -4.53 0.51 2.11
CA ALA A 21 -4.57 -0.71 2.92
C ALA A 21 -5.35 -1.77 2.15
N ALA A 22 -4.66 -2.75 1.54
CA ALA A 22 -5.28 -3.78 0.70
C ALA A 22 -6.09 -3.19 -0.48
N ALA A 23 -5.53 -2.24 -1.23
CA ALA A 23 -6.29 -1.51 -2.24
C ALA A 23 -6.86 -2.43 -3.35
N ASP A 24 -8.19 -2.53 -3.43
CA ASP A 24 -8.90 -3.15 -4.55
C ASP A 24 -9.04 -2.16 -5.72
N VAL A 25 -7.94 -1.97 -6.44
CA VAL A 25 -7.85 -1.07 -7.59
C VAL A 25 -7.04 -1.77 -8.68
N ASP A 26 -7.45 -1.60 -9.94
CA ASP A 26 -6.67 -2.08 -11.08
C ASP A 26 -5.28 -1.42 -11.11
N SER A 27 -4.22 -2.22 -11.17
CA SER A 27 -2.86 -1.71 -11.28
C SER A 27 -2.61 -0.91 -12.57
N ALA A 28 -3.38 -1.12 -13.64
CA ALA A 28 -3.26 -0.35 -14.87
C ALA A 28 -3.83 1.08 -14.72
N ILE A 29 -4.82 1.28 -13.84
CA ILE A 29 -5.42 2.58 -13.56
C ILE A 29 -4.61 3.34 -12.50
N MET A 30 -4.01 2.62 -11.56
CA MET A 30 -3.32 3.20 -10.41
C MET A 30 -2.24 4.25 -10.73
N PRO A 31 -1.42 4.17 -11.81
CA PRO A 31 -0.47 5.23 -12.17
C PRO A 31 -1.12 6.61 -12.29
N ASN A 32 -2.35 6.68 -12.82
CA ASN A 32 -3.08 7.93 -12.98
C ASN A 32 -3.51 8.54 -11.63
N LEU A 33 -3.61 7.74 -10.58
CA LEU A 33 -4.05 8.16 -9.25
C LEU A 33 -2.84 8.40 -8.34
N ALA A 34 -1.85 7.50 -8.39
CA ALA A 34 -0.62 7.57 -7.61
C ALA A 34 0.18 8.84 -7.90
N LYS A 35 0.25 9.28 -9.17
CA LYS A 35 0.93 10.54 -9.54
C LYS A 35 0.36 11.75 -8.80
N HIS A 36 -0.94 11.76 -8.52
CA HIS A 36 -1.57 12.84 -7.77
C HIS A 36 -1.32 12.73 -6.27
N ALA A 37 -1.36 11.53 -5.71
CA ALA A 37 -1.03 11.31 -4.29
C ALA A 37 0.43 11.69 -4.00
N VAL A 38 1.39 11.13 -4.74
CA VAL A 38 2.82 11.35 -4.55
C VAL A 38 3.21 12.82 -4.74
N LYS A 39 2.59 13.52 -5.71
CA LYS A 39 2.91 14.93 -5.98
C LYS A 39 2.38 15.90 -4.93
N ASN A 40 1.26 15.59 -4.28
CA ASN A 40 0.53 16.57 -3.46
C ASN A 40 0.46 16.22 -1.98
N CYS A 41 0.70 14.97 -1.60
CA CYS A 41 0.72 14.53 -0.22
C CYS A 41 2.18 14.34 0.24
N LYS A 42 2.43 14.46 1.55
CA LYS A 42 3.80 14.28 2.09
C LYS A 42 4.27 12.83 2.02
N ARG A 43 3.35 11.86 2.07
CA ARG A 43 3.67 10.44 1.94
C ARG A 43 2.51 9.64 1.37
N THR A 44 2.83 8.68 0.51
CA THR A 44 1.87 7.68 0.01
C THR A 44 2.45 6.30 0.28
N ILE A 45 1.66 5.42 0.91
CA ILE A 45 2.07 4.06 1.22
C ILE A 45 1.00 3.07 0.74
N SER A 46 1.43 1.89 0.28
CA SER A 46 0.59 0.77 -0.10
C SER A 46 1.02 -0.50 0.63
N TYR A 47 0.12 -1.07 1.44
CA TYR A 47 0.30 -2.38 2.04
C TYR A 47 -0.29 -3.44 1.13
N VAL A 48 0.51 -4.45 0.79
CA VAL A 48 0.14 -5.50 -0.16
C VAL A 48 0.39 -6.89 0.42
N SER A 49 -0.48 -7.86 0.14
CA SER A 49 -0.38 -9.22 0.69
C SER A 49 -0.72 -10.29 -0.35
N ASP A 50 -0.11 -11.47 -0.24
CA ASP A 50 -0.42 -12.64 -1.09
C ASP A 50 -1.54 -13.47 -0.48
N LYS A 51 -1.97 -13.12 0.73
CA LYS A 51 -2.95 -13.93 1.44
C LYS A 51 -4.35 -13.33 1.40
N ASP A 52 -4.53 -12.10 0.90
CA ASP A 52 -5.87 -11.50 0.70
C ASP A 52 -6.68 -12.29 -0.37
N LYS A 53 -7.59 -13.14 0.11
CA LYS A 53 -8.45 -13.97 -0.74
C LYS A 53 -9.47 -13.13 -1.52
N ALA A 54 -9.97 -12.04 -0.93
CA ALA A 54 -10.95 -11.20 -1.60
C ALA A 54 -10.32 -10.52 -2.83
N LEU A 55 -9.10 -10.00 -2.69
CA LEU A 55 -8.38 -9.42 -3.82
C LEU A 55 -8.00 -10.46 -4.89
N LYS A 56 -7.66 -11.69 -4.49
CA LYS A 56 -7.46 -12.79 -5.46
C LYS A 56 -8.71 -13.08 -6.27
N ILE A 57 -9.87 -13.22 -5.60
CA ILE A 57 -11.16 -13.47 -6.25
C ILE A 57 -11.55 -12.28 -7.11
N SER A 58 -11.41 -11.06 -6.60
CA SER A 58 -11.69 -9.81 -7.34
C SER A 58 -10.83 -9.71 -8.60
N GLY A 59 -9.54 -10.04 -8.52
CA GLY A 59 -8.63 -10.09 -9.67
C GLY A 59 -9.01 -11.17 -10.69
N TRP A 60 -9.37 -12.37 -10.24
CA TRP A 60 -9.84 -13.45 -11.11
C TRP A 60 -11.15 -13.11 -11.82
N LEU A 61 -12.14 -12.60 -11.10
CA LEU A 61 -13.45 -12.26 -11.65
C LEU A 61 -13.37 -11.18 -12.75
N HIS A 62 -12.49 -10.20 -12.56
CA HIS A 62 -12.39 -9.09 -13.51
C HIS A 62 -11.21 -9.21 -14.49
N ASN A 63 -10.41 -10.29 -14.39
CA ASN A 63 -9.24 -10.55 -15.24
C ASN A 63 -8.17 -9.44 -15.25
N PHE A 64 -7.97 -8.75 -14.12
CA PHE A 64 -6.86 -7.80 -13.98
C PHE A 64 -6.25 -7.79 -12.56
N PRO A 65 -4.93 -7.56 -12.46
CA PRO A 65 -4.22 -7.52 -11.18
C PRO A 65 -4.65 -6.35 -10.29
N ARG A 66 -4.77 -6.63 -8.98
CA ARG A 66 -5.10 -5.61 -7.96
C ARG A 66 -3.85 -5.03 -7.33
N VAL A 67 -3.88 -3.73 -7.04
CA VAL A 67 -2.76 -3.02 -6.37
C VAL A 67 -2.41 -3.62 -5.02
N GLY A 68 -3.41 -4.08 -4.25
CA GLY A 68 -3.22 -4.66 -2.92
C GLY A 68 -2.62 -6.07 -2.88
N ILE A 69 -2.29 -6.68 -4.02
CA ILE A 69 -1.79 -8.06 -4.06
C ILE A 69 -0.26 -8.12 -4.21
N THR A 70 0.34 -9.19 -3.69
CA THR A 70 1.77 -9.53 -3.92
C THR A 70 1.91 -10.86 -4.70
N PRO A 71 2.98 -11.11 -5.48
CA PRO A 71 4.12 -10.23 -5.75
C PRO A 71 3.64 -8.88 -6.29
N PRO A 72 4.24 -7.74 -5.88
CA PRO A 72 3.65 -6.43 -6.14
C PRO A 72 3.45 -6.21 -7.63
N LYS A 73 2.19 -6.01 -8.03
CA LYS A 73 1.84 -5.74 -9.43
C LYS A 73 1.93 -4.25 -9.79
N PHE A 74 2.07 -3.41 -8.78
CA PHE A 74 2.22 -1.97 -8.92
C PHE A 74 3.20 -1.45 -7.88
N VAL A 75 4.31 -0.87 -8.35
CA VAL A 75 5.27 -0.10 -7.56
C VAL A 75 5.46 1.23 -8.27
N PHE A 76 5.49 2.34 -7.53
CA PHE A 76 5.54 3.68 -8.11
C PHE A 76 6.57 4.53 -7.39
N ASN A 77 7.36 5.29 -8.15
CA ASN A 77 8.40 6.14 -7.56
C ASN A 77 7.78 7.21 -6.64
N GLY A 78 8.35 7.37 -5.44
CA GLY A 78 7.81 8.24 -4.40
C GLY A 78 6.62 7.66 -3.62
N MET A 79 6.25 6.39 -3.86
CA MET A 79 5.28 5.64 -3.07
C MET A 79 5.94 4.47 -2.37
N ASP A 80 5.71 4.35 -1.06
CA ASP A 80 6.21 3.23 -0.27
C ASP A 80 5.33 1.99 -0.53
N THR A 81 5.88 0.94 -1.14
CA THR A 81 5.15 -0.34 -1.30
C THR A 81 5.65 -1.34 -0.26
N VAL A 82 4.81 -1.75 0.68
CA VAL A 82 5.18 -2.62 1.82
C VAL A 82 4.46 -3.97 1.72
N ILE A 83 5.22 -5.05 1.56
CA ILE A 83 4.72 -6.42 1.58
C ILE A 83 4.45 -6.86 3.03
N VAL A 84 3.28 -7.45 3.25
CA VAL A 84 2.81 -7.95 4.56
C VAL A 84 2.44 -9.43 4.47
N ASN A 85 3.45 -10.31 4.45
CA ASN A 85 3.26 -11.75 4.19
C ASN A 85 3.38 -12.65 5.44
N LYS A 86 3.29 -12.09 6.64
CA LYS A 86 3.65 -12.79 7.89
C LYS A 86 2.77 -14.00 8.23
N LEU A 87 3.37 -15.01 8.88
CA LEU A 87 2.70 -16.10 9.60
C LEU A 87 2.08 -15.53 10.90
N GLY A 88 0.76 -15.65 11.08
CA GLY A 88 0.06 -15.10 12.25
C GLY A 88 -1.08 -14.13 11.94
N LEU A 89 -1.33 -13.83 10.67
CA LEU A 89 -2.45 -13.00 10.20
C LEU A 89 -3.76 -13.79 10.01
N GLY A 90 -3.83 -15.05 10.50
CA GLY A 90 -5.03 -15.90 10.44
C GLY A 90 -5.43 -16.31 9.03
N ASN A 91 -6.63 -16.89 8.85
CA ASN A 91 -7.24 -17.00 7.53
C ASN A 91 -7.51 -15.58 7.01
N PHE A 92 -6.76 -15.16 6.00
CA PHE A 92 -6.73 -13.75 5.58
C PHE A 92 -8.04 -13.33 4.93
N SER A 93 -8.74 -12.45 5.64
CA SER A 93 -9.75 -11.57 5.08
C SER A 93 -9.11 -10.27 4.61
N HIS A 94 -9.80 -9.58 3.72
CA HIS A 94 -9.47 -8.23 3.25
C HIS A 94 -9.22 -7.21 4.38
N GLY A 95 -9.74 -7.48 5.58
CA GLY A 95 -9.59 -6.63 6.77
C GLY A 95 -8.26 -6.78 7.53
N TYR A 96 -7.27 -7.50 6.98
CA TYR A 96 -5.98 -7.72 7.64
C TYR A 96 -5.24 -6.44 8.12
N PRO A 97 -5.34 -5.26 7.45
CA PRO A 97 -4.67 -4.06 7.94
C PRO A 97 -5.19 -3.60 9.30
N ALA A 98 -6.46 -3.90 9.60
CA ALA A 98 -7.13 -3.54 10.85
C ALA A 98 -6.98 -4.62 11.94
N SER A 99 -6.87 -5.89 11.56
CA SER A 99 -6.76 -7.00 12.52
C SER A 99 -5.32 -7.31 12.96
N SER A 100 -4.32 -6.82 12.23
CA SER A 100 -2.91 -7.02 12.57
C SER A 100 -2.38 -5.94 13.49
N ARG A 101 -1.95 -6.33 14.70
CA ARG A 101 -1.28 -5.42 15.63
C ARG A 101 -0.02 -4.80 15.04
N ILE A 102 0.74 -5.57 14.25
CA ILE A 102 2.00 -5.10 13.66
C ILE A 102 1.74 -4.03 12.60
N ILE A 103 0.76 -4.27 11.70
CA ILE A 103 0.39 -3.28 10.67
C ILE A 103 -0.22 -2.04 11.31
N MET A 104 -1.09 -2.22 12.31
CA MET A 104 -1.70 -1.09 13.03
C MET A 104 -0.65 -0.25 13.78
N SER A 105 0.33 -0.89 14.42
CA SER A 105 1.46 -0.18 15.06
C SER A 105 2.30 0.58 14.04
N ASP A 106 2.51 0.01 12.85
CA ASP A 106 3.22 0.68 11.76
C ASP A 106 2.44 1.89 11.24
N ILE A 107 1.13 1.75 10.99
CA ILE A 107 0.23 2.85 10.62
C ILE A 107 0.22 3.93 11.69
N PHE A 108 0.14 3.57 12.97
CA PHE A 108 0.20 4.53 14.08
C PHE A 108 1.51 5.33 14.06
N ASN A 109 2.65 4.66 13.91
CA ASN A 109 3.95 5.32 13.84
C ASN A 109 4.09 6.21 12.60
N LEU A 110 3.53 5.77 11.46
CA LEU A 110 3.48 6.53 10.23
C LEU A 110 2.68 7.83 10.42
N LEU A 111 1.47 7.73 10.96
CA LEU A 111 0.61 8.88 11.23
C LEU A 111 1.25 9.84 12.24
N LYS A 112 1.89 9.31 13.28
CA LYS A 112 2.51 10.11 14.35
C LYS A 112 3.76 10.86 13.90
N ALA A 113 4.65 10.21 13.14
CA ALA A 113 6.00 10.73 12.89
C ALA A 113 6.35 10.89 11.41
N ASN A 114 5.51 10.41 10.48
CA ASN A 114 5.76 10.42 9.03
C ASN A 114 7.12 9.82 8.60
N LYS A 115 7.66 8.91 9.41
CA LYS A 115 8.97 8.30 9.17
C LYS A 115 8.96 7.45 7.90
N PRO A 116 10.01 7.55 7.05
CA PRO A 116 10.14 6.67 5.90
C PRO A 116 10.33 5.20 6.32
N PRO A 117 10.00 4.23 5.44
CA PRO A 117 10.24 2.80 5.67
C PRO A 117 11.65 2.48 6.20
N SER A 118 12.69 3.15 5.70
CA SER A 118 14.08 2.98 6.12
C SER A 118 14.34 3.32 7.60
N GLU A 119 13.50 4.15 8.21
CA GLU A 119 13.59 4.55 9.62
C GLU A 119 12.63 3.76 10.53
N ARG A 120 11.88 2.81 9.97
CA ARG A 120 10.88 2.00 10.70
C ARG A 120 11.46 0.62 10.96
N TYR A 121 11.77 0.35 12.23
CA TYR A 121 12.48 -0.88 12.66
C TYR A 121 11.85 -2.17 12.13
N ALA A 122 10.52 -2.24 12.08
CA ALA A 122 9.77 -3.42 11.63
C ALA A 122 9.72 -3.60 10.10
N ILE A 123 10.46 -2.79 9.33
CA ILE A 123 10.45 -2.82 7.87
C ILE A 123 11.89 -2.94 7.35
N GLU A 124 12.05 -3.71 6.28
CA GLU A 124 13.31 -3.87 5.55
C GLU A 124 13.13 -3.54 4.06
N SER A 125 14.21 -3.08 3.44
CA SER A 125 14.28 -2.85 2.00
C SER A 125 14.46 -4.17 1.27
N VAL A 126 13.73 -4.34 0.17
CA VAL A 126 13.88 -5.44 -0.77
C VAL A 126 14.09 -4.85 -2.16
N SER A 127 15.08 -5.35 -2.89
CA SER A 127 15.30 -5.00 -4.28
C SER A 127 15.22 -6.27 -5.12
N LEU A 128 14.37 -6.25 -6.15
CA LEU A 128 14.20 -7.35 -7.10
C LEU A 128 14.08 -6.75 -8.50
N ASP A 129 14.89 -7.24 -9.44
CA ASP A 129 14.89 -6.80 -10.85
C ASP A 129 15.01 -5.26 -11.02
N GLY A 130 15.78 -4.61 -10.15
CA GLY A 130 15.97 -3.15 -10.16
C GLY A 130 14.80 -2.35 -9.56
N VAL A 131 13.72 -3.02 -9.11
CA VAL A 131 12.61 -2.39 -8.40
C VAL A 131 12.83 -2.51 -6.90
N GLN A 132 12.83 -1.36 -6.22
CA GLN A 132 12.89 -1.31 -4.76
C GLN A 132 11.48 -1.24 -4.16
N TYR A 133 11.22 -2.12 -3.20
CA TYR A 133 10.04 -2.07 -2.34
C TYR A 133 10.45 -2.47 -0.92
N TRP A 134 9.47 -2.58 -0.04
CA TRP A 134 9.68 -2.83 1.38
C TRP A 134 8.95 -4.09 1.82
N ARG A 135 9.39 -4.68 2.91
CA ARG A 135 8.74 -5.84 3.53
C ARG A 135 8.70 -5.66 5.04
N MET A 136 7.59 -6.05 5.66
CA MET A 136 7.56 -6.15 7.12
C MET A 136 8.39 -7.34 7.59
N LYS A 137 9.28 -7.10 8.56
CA LYS A 137 10.12 -8.11 9.18
C LYS A 137 9.30 -9.12 9.99
N ASP A 138 9.87 -10.30 10.15
CA ASP A 138 9.38 -11.34 11.05
C ASP A 138 9.47 -10.95 12.53
#